data_AF-A0AAW8CGV6-F1
#
_entry.id   AF-A0AAW8CGV6-F1
#
_cell.length_a   1.000
_cell.length_b   1.000
_cell.length_c   1.000
_cell.angle_alpha   90.00
_cell.angle_beta   90.00
_cell.angle_gamma   90.00
#
_symmetry.space_group_name_H-M   'P 1'
#
loop_
_entity.id
_entity.type
_entity.pdbx_description
1 polymer ?
#
loop_
_entity_poly.entity_id
_entity_poly.type
_entity_poly.pdbx_seq_one_letter_code
_entity_poly.pdbx_strand_id
1 'polypeptide(L)'
;MSNKNVVKATLDVTFRSGKYGLFPVGTLHTQFGSFACRDKWLETLDTGSYEGEFEISEIALSGYMTAGEVREQRTFIKVTINSYYLDSVNDNISHSDYHSLDDPIFDEDKPESGVSDVNPSISNDQPQISELSTPDKTSSENNLDEDNMIDFIQEQLRSVGNNTEWKKGDALTIPADLGRAEQRKIRDYLTTNGYKMTDPFNRLWEHKESANV
;
A
#
# COMPACT_ATOMS: atom_id res chain seq x y z
N MET A 1 24.58 19.94 -23.15
CA MET A 1 23.91 20.22 -21.86
C MET A 1 22.60 19.47 -21.87
N SER A 2 22.48 18.40 -21.08
CA SER A 2 21.20 17.68 -20.96
C SER A 2 20.32 18.52 -20.04
N ASN A 3 19.22 19.08 -20.56
CA ASN A 3 18.25 19.77 -19.73
C ASN A 3 17.59 18.73 -18.83
N LYS A 4 17.94 18.73 -17.55
CA LYS A 4 17.22 17.92 -16.57
C LYS A 4 15.92 18.62 -16.26
N ASN A 5 14.80 17.94 -16.46
CA ASN A 5 13.46 18.44 -16.12
C ASN A 5 13.20 18.24 -14.62
N VAL A 6 13.99 18.92 -13.78
CA VAL A 6 13.83 18.87 -12.32
C VAL A 6 12.79 19.91 -11.90
N VAL A 7 11.80 19.48 -11.12
CA VAL A 7 10.71 20.32 -10.62
C VAL A 7 10.58 20.14 -9.11
N LYS A 8 10.45 21.27 -8.39
CA LYS A 8 10.04 21.25 -6.98
C LYS A 8 8.56 20.95 -6.87
N ALA A 9 8.20 19.95 -6.09
CA ALA A 9 6.85 19.43 -6.01
C ALA A 9 6.58 18.78 -4.66
N THR A 10 5.31 18.49 -4.40
CA THR A 10 4.87 17.69 -3.26
C THR A 10 4.29 16.39 -3.78
N LEU A 11 4.72 15.26 -3.23
CA LEU A 11 4.24 13.94 -3.55
C LEU A 11 3.35 13.41 -2.43
N ASP A 12 2.07 13.22 -2.73
CA ASP A 12 1.14 12.58 -1.80
C ASP A 12 1.03 11.10 -2.12
N VAL A 13 1.39 10.25 -1.15
CA VAL A 13 1.31 8.79 -1.26
C VAL A 13 0.13 8.30 -0.44
N THR A 14 -0.77 7.54 -1.07
CA THR A 14 -1.90 6.89 -0.40
C THR A 14 -1.99 5.43 -0.80
N PHE A 15 -2.27 4.54 0.16
CA PHE A 15 -2.49 3.13 -0.16
C PHE A 15 -3.97 2.88 -0.44
N ARG A 16 -4.25 2.16 -1.53
CA ARG A 16 -5.60 1.77 -1.94
C ARG A 16 -5.73 0.26 -1.91
N SER A 17 -6.89 -0.24 -1.52
CA SER A 17 -7.19 -1.67 -1.57
C SER A 17 -7.53 -2.09 -2.99
N GLY A 18 -6.89 -3.15 -3.48
CA GLY A 18 -7.20 -3.76 -4.76
C GLY A 18 -7.38 -5.27 -4.62
N LYS A 19 -7.73 -5.93 -5.74
CA LYS A 19 -7.89 -7.39 -5.81
C LYS A 19 -6.69 -8.18 -5.26
N TYR A 20 -5.49 -7.60 -5.32
CA TYR A 20 -4.23 -8.20 -4.89
C TYR A 20 -3.66 -7.57 -3.62
N GLY A 21 -4.49 -6.90 -2.81
CA GLY A 21 -4.09 -6.23 -1.57
C GLY A 21 -3.84 -4.73 -1.73
N LEU A 22 -3.26 -4.12 -0.70
CA LEU A 22 -2.94 -2.69 -0.68
C LEU A 22 -1.84 -2.36 -1.69
N PHE A 23 -2.03 -1.30 -2.47
CA PHE A 23 -1.04 -0.77 -3.41
C PHE A 23 -0.93 0.75 -3.26
N PRO A 24 0.28 1.32 -3.38
CA PRO A 24 0.47 2.76 -3.28
C PRO A 24 0.00 3.48 -4.56
N VAL A 25 -0.57 4.66 -4.36
CA VAL A 25 -0.93 5.61 -5.41
C VAL A 25 -0.31 6.94 -5.05
N GLY A 26 0.59 7.42 -5.91
CA GLY A 26 1.24 8.71 -5.77
C GLY A 26 0.52 9.79 -6.58
N THR A 27 0.34 10.97 -6.00
CA THR A 27 -0.07 12.18 -6.72
C THR A 27 1.03 13.23 -6.58
N LEU A 28 1.64 13.59 -7.70
CA LEU A 28 2.68 14.62 -7.74
C LEU A 28 2.03 15.97 -8.02
N HIS A 29 2.08 16.87 -7.04
CA HIS A 29 1.58 18.23 -7.10
C HIS A 29 2.71 19.18 -7.48
N THR A 30 2.59 19.77 -8.67
CA THR A 30 3.54 20.74 -9.21
C THR A 30 2.85 22.07 -9.45
N GLN A 31 3.63 23.14 -9.71
CA GLN A 31 3.08 24.43 -10.15
C GLN A 31 2.29 24.37 -11.47
N PHE A 32 2.45 23.30 -12.26
CA PHE A 32 1.79 23.12 -13.55
C PHE A 32 0.52 22.27 -13.48
N GLY A 33 0.24 21.68 -12.31
CA GLY A 33 -0.87 20.77 -12.11
C GLY A 33 -0.49 19.54 -11.31
N SER A 34 -1.45 18.62 -11.21
CA SER A 34 -1.34 17.37 -10.46
C SER A 34 -1.29 16.18 -11.41
N PHE A 35 -0.32 15.29 -11.18
CA PHE A 35 -0.06 14.15 -12.04
C PHE A 35 -0.05 12.86 -11.24
N ALA A 36 -0.57 11.77 -11.82
CA ALA A 36 -0.54 10.49 -11.17
C ALA A 36 0.85 9.84 -11.32
N CYS A 37 1.47 9.44 -10.22
CA CYS A 37 2.68 8.63 -10.18
C CYS A 37 2.31 7.20 -9.76
N ARG A 38 2.76 6.20 -10.52
CA ARG A 38 2.46 4.78 -10.29
C ARG A 38 3.70 3.90 -10.38
N ASP A 39 4.84 4.44 -9.98
CA ASP A 39 6.13 3.76 -10.09
C ASP A 39 6.38 2.86 -8.87
N LYS A 40 7.17 1.80 -9.04
CA LYS A 40 7.37 0.76 -8.01
C LYS A 40 8.05 1.28 -6.74
N TRP A 41 8.85 2.34 -6.85
CA TRP A 41 9.54 2.92 -5.69
C TRP A 41 8.57 3.57 -4.69
N LEU A 42 7.33 3.87 -5.08
CA LEU A 42 6.30 4.34 -4.14
C LEU A 42 5.98 3.31 -3.05
N GLU A 43 6.25 2.01 -3.28
CA GLU A 43 6.05 0.96 -2.27
C GLU A 43 7.01 1.07 -1.08
N THR A 44 8.05 1.90 -1.19
CA THR A 44 9.04 2.12 -0.12
C THR A 44 8.67 3.31 0.75
N LEU A 45 7.62 4.04 0.39
CA LEU A 45 7.12 5.18 1.13
C LEU A 45 5.86 4.79 1.88
N ASP A 46 5.69 5.37 3.06
CA ASP A 46 4.46 5.25 3.83
C ASP A 46 3.39 6.20 3.28
N THR A 47 2.17 6.08 3.80
CA THR A 47 1.13 7.07 3.50
C THR A 47 1.55 8.42 4.07
N GLY A 48 1.56 9.46 3.24
CA GLY A 48 2.03 10.77 3.67
C GLY A 48 2.23 11.74 2.52
N SER A 49 2.67 12.95 2.87
CA SER A 49 3.00 14.02 1.95
C SER A 49 4.50 14.30 2.01
N TYR A 50 5.16 14.28 0.86
CA TYR A 50 6.62 14.38 0.75
C TYR A 50 6.99 15.55 -0.16
N GLU A 51 7.58 16.60 0.40
CA GLU A 51 8.14 17.70 -0.39
C GLU A 51 9.51 17.32 -0.96
N GLY A 52 9.84 17.80 -2.15
CA GLY A 52 11.12 17.50 -2.75
C GLY A 52 11.31 17.99 -4.19
N GLU A 53 12.42 17.56 -4.78
CA GLU A 53 12.76 17.77 -6.17
C GLU A 53 12.61 16.46 -6.96
N PHE A 54 11.93 16.54 -8.10
CA PHE A 54 11.61 15.38 -8.93
C PHE A 54 12.06 15.62 -10.37
N GLU A 55 12.88 14.71 -10.91
CA GLU A 55 13.27 14.70 -12.31
C GLU A 55 12.22 13.95 -13.14
N ILE A 56 11.42 14.71 -13.88
CA ILE A 56 10.35 14.19 -14.73
C ILE A 56 10.95 13.68 -16.05
N SER A 57 10.86 12.37 -16.31
CA SER A 57 11.28 11.79 -17.58
C SER A 57 10.21 11.88 -18.66
N GLU A 58 8.95 11.63 -18.29
CA GLU A 58 7.84 11.53 -19.23
C GLU A 58 6.53 11.99 -18.58
N ILE A 59 5.69 12.66 -19.37
CA ILE A 59 4.29 12.94 -19.05
C ILE A 59 3.45 12.31 -20.16
N ALA A 60 2.58 11.37 -19.79
CA ALA A 60 1.77 10.60 -20.73
C ALA A 60 0.30 10.57 -20.33
N LEU A 61 -0.59 10.53 -21.33
CA LEU A 61 -1.99 10.24 -21.09
C LEU A 61 -2.14 8.73 -20.86
N SER A 62 -2.73 8.34 -19.73
CA SER A 62 -2.96 6.95 -19.38
C SER A 62 -4.41 6.77 -18.95
N GLY A 63 -4.89 5.53 -19.03
CA GLY A 63 -6.25 5.23 -18.64
C GLY A 63 -6.46 3.75 -18.45
N TYR A 64 -7.55 3.41 -17.78
CA TYR A 64 -8.03 2.05 -17.66
C TYR A 64 -9.54 2.01 -17.81
N MET A 65 -10.03 0.85 -18.22
CA MET A 65 -11.46 0.55 -18.21
C MET A 65 -11.81 -0.03 -16.84
N THR A 66 -12.90 0.43 -16.24
CA THR A 66 -13.46 -0.22 -15.06
C THR A 66 -14.03 -1.59 -15.45
N ALA A 67 -13.88 -2.57 -14.55
CA ALA A 67 -14.55 -3.86 -14.68
C ALA A 67 -15.87 -3.79 -13.91
N GLY A 68 -16.99 -4.06 -14.58
CA GLY A 68 -18.34 -3.96 -14.03
C GLY A 68 -19.38 -4.09 -15.14
N GLU A 69 -20.66 -4.04 -14.78
CA GLU A 69 -21.77 -4.06 -15.73
C GLU A 69 -21.73 -2.82 -16.65
N VAL A 70 -21.36 -1.66 -16.09
CA VAL A 70 -21.06 -0.45 -16.84
C VAL A 70 -19.54 -0.31 -16.97
N ARG A 71 -19.03 -0.41 -18.20
CA ARG A 71 -17.62 -0.15 -18.52
C ARG A 71 -17.40 1.35 -18.67
N GLU A 72 -16.69 1.95 -17.72
CA GLU A 72 -16.29 3.35 -17.79
C GLU A 72 -14.82 3.46 -18.21
N GLN A 73 -14.54 4.36 -19.16
CA GLN A 73 -13.17 4.75 -19.48
C GLN A 73 -12.70 5.83 -18.50
N ARG A 74 -11.70 5.51 -17.68
CA ARG A 74 -11.04 6.48 -16.81
C ARG A 74 -9.71 6.87 -17.41
N THR A 75 -9.51 8.18 -17.59
CA THR A 75 -8.27 8.74 -18.16
C THR A 75 -7.64 9.70 -17.14
N PHE A 76 -6.33 9.67 -17.03
CA PHE A 76 -5.53 10.53 -16.16
C PHE A 76 -4.17 10.83 -16.81
N ILE A 77 -3.53 11.92 -16.39
CA ILE A 77 -2.17 12.24 -16.83
C ILE A 77 -1.20 11.57 -15.86
N LYS A 78 -0.37 10.67 -16.38
CA LYS A 78 0.68 9.96 -15.66
C LYS A 78 2.01 10.71 -15.82
N VAL A 79 2.77 10.78 -14.74
CA VAL A 79 4.19 11.17 -14.77
C VAL A 79 5.08 9.96 -14.48
N THR A 80 6.22 9.88 -15.16
CA THR A 80 7.31 8.95 -14.84
C THR A 80 8.46 9.75 -14.25
N ILE A 81 8.98 9.30 -13.11
CA ILE A 81 10.05 9.98 -12.38
C ILE A 81 11.35 9.18 -12.54
N ASN A 82 12.41 9.84 -13.00
CA ASN A 82 13.72 9.21 -13.20
C ASN A 82 14.57 9.24 -11.93
N SER A 83 14.56 10.38 -11.23
CA SER A 83 15.25 10.57 -9.96
C SER A 83 14.45 11.53 -9.08
N TYR A 84 14.62 11.42 -7.76
CA TYR A 84 13.95 12.30 -6.80
C TYR A 84 14.85 12.55 -5.59
N TYR A 85 14.62 13.68 -4.93
CA TYR A 85 15.22 14.04 -3.64
C TYR A 85 14.10 14.53 -2.74
N LEU A 86 13.90 13.88 -1.59
CA LEU A 86 12.86 14.27 -0.62
C LEU A 86 13.49 15.13 0.47
N ASP A 87 12.91 16.30 0.69
CA ASP A 87 13.23 17.17 1.81
C ASP A 87 12.61 16.53 3.06
N SER A 88 13.42 15.76 3.79
CA SER A 88 13.14 15.02 5.05
C SER A 88 11.70 15.08 5.59
N VAL A 89 11.12 13.88 5.76
CA VAL A 89 9.78 13.57 6.31
C VAL A 89 9.26 14.66 7.26
N ASN A 90 8.28 15.43 6.77
CA ASN A 90 7.43 16.21 7.66
C ASN A 90 6.62 15.19 8.47
N ASP A 91 6.92 15.01 9.75
CA ASP A 91 6.20 14.16 10.71
C ASP A 91 4.75 14.62 10.98
N ASN A 92 4.10 15.30 10.03
CA ASN A 92 2.68 15.59 10.05
C ASN A 92 1.90 14.39 9.53
N ILE A 93 2.00 13.27 10.24
CA ILE A 93 0.99 12.22 10.19
C ILE A 93 -0.24 12.75 10.94
N SER A 94 -0.97 13.66 10.31
CA SER A 94 -2.34 13.94 10.69
C SER A 94 -3.13 12.68 10.34
N HIS A 95 -3.36 11.83 11.35
CA HIS A 95 -4.46 10.87 11.34
C HIS A 95 -5.77 11.66 11.35
N SER A 96 -6.08 12.35 10.26
CA SER A 96 -7.43 12.88 10.06
C SER A 96 -8.25 11.76 9.45
N ASP A 97 -8.99 11.10 10.33
CA ASP A 97 -10.21 10.33 10.12
C ASP A 97 -10.60 10.16 8.65
N TYR A 98 -10.23 9.01 8.09
CA TYR A 98 -10.90 8.49 6.91
C TYR A 98 -12.36 8.22 7.29
N HIS A 99 -13.22 9.23 7.14
CA HIS A 99 -14.61 8.96 6.85
C HIS A 99 -14.64 8.20 5.52
N SER A 100 -15.00 6.91 5.61
CA SER A 100 -15.55 6.19 4.48
C SER A 100 -16.63 7.08 3.87
N LEU A 101 -16.35 7.66 2.71
CA LEU A 101 -17.44 8.00 1.81
C LEU A 101 -17.96 6.64 1.35
N ASP A 102 -18.96 6.14 2.08
CA ASP A 102 -19.76 5.01 1.63
C ASP A 102 -20.23 5.35 0.21
N ASP A 103 -19.77 4.58 -0.78
CA ASP A 103 -20.36 4.63 -2.11
C ASP A 103 -21.86 4.39 -1.95
N PRO A 104 -22.75 5.22 -2.54
CA PRO A 104 -24.18 4.99 -2.42
C PRO A 104 -24.52 3.62 -3.01
N ILE A 105 -24.97 2.71 -2.13
CA ILE A 105 -25.57 1.44 -2.52
C ILE A 105 -26.76 1.76 -3.42
N PHE A 106 -26.68 1.33 -4.68
CA PHE A 106 -27.82 1.29 -5.57
C PHE A 106 -28.72 0.15 -5.09
N ASP A 107 -29.90 0.49 -4.58
CA ASP A 107 -30.97 -0.47 -4.27
C ASP A 107 -31.40 -1.17 -5.57
N GLU A 108 -31.14 -2.47 -5.69
CA GLU A 108 -31.77 -3.31 -6.70
C GLU A 108 -33.22 -3.61 -6.30
N ASP A 109 -34.11 -3.40 -7.26
CA ASP A 109 -35.56 -3.49 -7.18
C ASP A 109 -36.07 -4.76 -6.48
N LYS A 110 -36.85 -4.54 -5.43
CA LYS A 110 -37.79 -5.50 -4.87
C LYS A 110 -39.08 -5.46 -5.70
N PRO A 111 -39.58 -6.56 -6.27
CA PRO A 111 -40.95 -6.57 -6.78
C PRO A 111 -41.95 -6.62 -5.61
N GLU A 112 -42.90 -5.69 -5.65
CA GLU A 112 -44.05 -5.53 -4.77
C GLU A 112 -44.87 -6.83 -4.61
N SER A 113 -45.41 -7.04 -3.41
CA SER A 113 -46.81 -7.46 -3.22
C SER A 113 -47.20 -7.46 -1.73
N GLY A 114 -48.30 -6.78 -1.38
CA GLY A 114 -49.21 -7.27 -0.34
C GLY A 114 -49.41 -6.44 0.92
N VAL A 115 -50.13 -5.33 0.78
CA VAL A 115 -51.18 -4.75 1.67
C VAL A 115 -51.29 -5.10 3.19
N SER A 116 -51.52 -4.01 3.93
CA SER A 116 -52.43 -3.81 5.08
C SER A 116 -51.96 -4.00 6.54
N ASP A 117 -51.75 -2.83 7.16
CA ASP A 117 -52.53 -2.29 8.29
C ASP A 117 -52.30 -2.75 9.76
N VAL A 118 -52.20 -1.70 10.60
CA VAL A 118 -52.45 -1.51 12.06
C VAL A 118 -51.49 -2.05 13.15
N ASN A 119 -50.90 -1.08 13.88
CA ASN A 119 -50.47 -1.09 15.30
C ASN A 119 -51.71 -0.91 16.23
N PRO A 120 -51.71 -0.90 17.60
CA PRO A 120 -50.73 -1.25 18.66
C PRO A 120 -51.27 -2.11 19.85
N SER A 121 -50.39 -2.62 20.73
CA SER A 121 -50.60 -2.82 22.20
C SER A 121 -49.36 -3.50 22.82
N ILE A 122 -48.50 -2.81 23.59
CA ILE A 122 -48.45 -2.65 25.07
C ILE A 122 -48.41 -3.98 25.88
N SER A 123 -47.25 -4.32 26.46
CA SER A 123 -47.02 -4.38 27.94
C SER A 123 -45.68 -5.03 28.34
N ASN A 124 -44.93 -4.28 29.17
CA ASN A 124 -43.97 -4.60 30.25
C ASN A 124 -43.26 -5.97 30.34
N ASP A 125 -41.91 -5.93 30.39
CA ASP A 125 -41.14 -6.15 31.62
C ASP A 125 -39.67 -5.64 31.49
N GLN A 126 -39.16 -5.05 32.56
CA GLN A 126 -37.76 -4.58 32.80
C GLN A 126 -37.28 -5.29 34.09
N PRO A 127 -36.00 -5.23 34.58
CA PRO A 127 -34.69 -4.92 33.99
C PRO A 127 -33.60 -5.99 34.32
N GLN A 128 -32.52 -6.10 33.53
CA GLN A 128 -31.19 -6.49 34.06
C GLN A 128 -30.09 -5.79 33.24
N ILE A 129 -29.28 -5.01 33.95
CA ILE A 129 -28.05 -4.37 33.50
C ILE A 129 -26.93 -5.32 33.94
N SER A 130 -25.97 -5.65 33.06
CA SER A 130 -24.52 -5.73 33.36
C SER A 130 -23.70 -6.30 32.19
N GLU A 131 -22.61 -5.59 31.92
CA GLU A 131 -21.29 -6.06 31.47
C GLU A 131 -21.06 -6.47 30.01
N LEU A 132 -20.49 -5.51 29.27
CA LEU A 132 -19.15 -5.57 28.69
C LEU A 132 -18.68 -6.95 28.19
N SER A 133 -18.67 -7.13 26.87
CA SER A 133 -17.64 -7.89 26.15
C SER A 133 -17.69 -7.57 24.66
N THR A 134 -16.67 -6.85 24.19
CA THR A 134 -16.26 -6.77 22.79
C THR A 134 -15.88 -8.17 22.28
N PRO A 135 -16.37 -8.64 21.12
CA PRO A 135 -15.74 -9.76 20.46
C PRO A 135 -14.45 -9.30 19.80
N ASP A 136 -13.43 -10.05 20.15
CA ASP A 136 -12.02 -9.84 19.91
C ASP A 136 -11.63 -9.63 18.45
N LYS A 137 -10.65 -8.76 18.33
CA LYS A 137 -9.78 -8.59 17.18
C LYS A 137 -8.89 -9.83 17.11
N THR A 138 -9.31 -10.86 16.36
CA THR A 138 -8.40 -11.97 16.02
C THR A 138 -7.36 -11.44 15.04
N SER A 139 -6.29 -10.87 15.60
CA SER A 139 -4.97 -10.86 14.99
C SER A 139 -4.58 -12.31 14.77
N SER A 140 -4.72 -12.81 13.55
CA SER A 140 -4.11 -14.09 13.18
C SER A 140 -2.60 -13.88 13.11
N GLU A 141 -1.95 -14.11 14.24
CA GLU A 141 -0.51 -14.30 14.38
C GLU A 141 -0.07 -15.46 13.49
N ASN A 142 0.39 -15.15 12.27
CA ASN A 142 1.27 -16.05 11.55
C ASN A 142 2.70 -15.84 12.09
N ASN A 143 2.94 -16.24 13.35
CA ASN A 143 4.29 -16.49 13.83
C ASN A 143 4.77 -17.77 13.14
N LEU A 144 5.29 -17.62 11.92
CA LEU A 144 6.22 -18.61 11.38
C LEU A 144 7.50 -18.45 12.18
N ASP A 145 7.96 -19.53 12.83
CA ASP A 145 9.25 -19.56 13.53
C ASP A 145 10.35 -19.00 12.61
N GLU A 146 11.31 -18.24 13.16
CA GLU A 146 12.34 -17.56 12.36
C GLU A 146 13.04 -18.50 11.36
N ASP A 147 13.29 -19.74 11.77
CA ASP A 147 13.91 -20.78 10.94
C ASP A 147 13.05 -21.13 9.72
N ASN A 148 11.71 -21.20 9.87
CA ASN A 148 10.79 -21.46 8.76
C ASN A 148 10.79 -20.32 7.73
N MET A 149 11.03 -19.08 8.18
CA MET A 149 11.06 -17.92 7.28
C MET A 149 12.38 -17.80 6.52
N ILE A 150 13.51 -18.18 7.15
CA ILE A 150 14.81 -18.26 6.48
C ILE A 150 14.76 -19.32 5.37
N ASP A 151 14.20 -20.50 5.67
CA ASP A 151 14.02 -21.56 4.67
C ASP A 151 13.11 -21.11 3.51
N PHE A 152 12.02 -20.40 3.82
CA PHE A 152 11.15 -19.80 2.81
C PHE A 152 11.91 -18.83 1.90
N ILE A 153 12.69 -17.91 2.47
CA ILE A 153 13.50 -16.95 1.70
C ILE A 153 14.47 -17.70 0.78
N GLN A 154 15.16 -18.72 1.30
CA GLN A 154 16.11 -19.51 0.54
C GLN A 154 15.45 -20.27 -0.64
N GLU A 155 14.26 -20.82 -0.43
CA GLU A 155 13.46 -21.47 -1.48
C GLU A 155 13.05 -20.46 -2.57
N GLN A 156 12.61 -19.27 -2.18
CA GLN A 156 12.24 -18.22 -3.13
C GLN A 156 13.43 -17.71 -3.95
N LEU A 157 14.61 -17.57 -3.34
CA LEU A 157 15.81 -17.20 -4.09
C LEU A 157 16.17 -18.29 -5.12
N ARG A 158 16.10 -19.57 -4.73
CA ARG A 158 16.38 -20.69 -5.63
C ARG A 158 15.37 -20.77 -6.78
N SER A 159 14.10 -20.47 -6.55
CA SER A 159 13.04 -20.53 -7.58
C SER A 159 13.30 -19.54 -8.73
N VAL A 160 13.98 -18.43 -8.45
CA VAL A 160 14.38 -17.40 -9.44
C VAL A 160 15.79 -17.67 -10.00
N GLY A 161 16.40 -18.80 -9.68
CA GLY A 161 17.74 -19.18 -10.15
C GLY A 161 18.88 -18.50 -9.40
N ASN A 162 18.60 -17.87 -8.25
CA ASN A 162 19.63 -17.37 -7.36
C ASN A 162 20.09 -18.49 -6.41
N ASN A 163 21.30 -18.99 -6.62
CA ASN A 163 21.89 -20.06 -5.80
C ASN A 163 22.68 -19.54 -4.60
N THR A 164 22.55 -18.27 -4.25
CA THR A 164 23.21 -17.69 -3.08
C THR A 164 22.57 -18.24 -1.82
N GLU A 165 23.37 -18.85 -0.94
CA GLU A 165 22.93 -19.21 0.42
C GLU A 165 22.94 -17.96 1.28
N TRP A 166 21.75 -17.38 1.49
CA TRP A 166 21.60 -16.20 2.32
C TRP A 166 21.39 -16.60 3.78
N LYS A 167 22.03 -15.89 4.70
CA LYS A 167 21.86 -16.07 6.15
C LYS A 167 21.43 -14.78 6.82
N LYS A 168 20.71 -14.90 7.94
CA LYS A 168 20.42 -13.76 8.82
C LYS A 168 21.73 -13.08 9.24
N GLY A 169 21.77 -11.76 9.14
CA GLY A 169 22.96 -10.91 9.21
C GLY A 169 23.48 -10.42 7.86
N ASP A 170 23.36 -11.22 6.79
CA ASP A 170 23.93 -10.88 5.48
C ASP A 170 23.02 -9.94 4.69
N ALA A 171 23.62 -9.15 3.80
CA ALA A 171 22.87 -8.30 2.88
C ALA A 171 22.03 -9.15 1.91
N LEU A 172 20.79 -8.75 1.67
CA LEU A 172 19.86 -9.45 0.79
C LEU A 172 19.41 -8.55 -0.36
N THR A 173 19.58 -9.02 -1.58
CA THR A 173 18.95 -8.43 -2.76
C THR A 173 17.69 -9.21 -3.10
N ILE A 174 16.53 -8.56 -3.05
CA ILE A 174 15.25 -9.20 -3.39
C ILE A 174 15.10 -9.22 -4.93
N PRO A 175 15.00 -10.40 -5.58
CA PRO A 175 14.84 -10.50 -7.03
C PRO A 175 13.53 -9.87 -7.53
N ALA A 176 13.59 -9.22 -8.69
CA ALA A 176 12.43 -8.57 -9.31
C ALA A 176 11.37 -9.56 -9.83
N ASP A 177 11.82 -10.77 -10.16
CA ASP A 177 10.99 -11.80 -10.79
C ASP A 177 10.17 -12.60 -9.77
N LEU A 178 10.43 -12.39 -8.46
CA LEU A 178 9.55 -12.89 -7.42
C LEU A 178 8.14 -12.27 -7.55
N GLY A 179 7.13 -13.08 -7.23
CA GLY A 179 5.77 -12.57 -7.12
C GLY A 179 5.66 -11.51 -6.01
N ARG A 180 4.67 -10.62 -6.14
CA ARG A 180 4.49 -9.49 -5.21
C ARG A 180 4.17 -9.94 -3.79
N ALA A 181 3.48 -11.07 -3.64
CA ALA A 181 3.10 -11.59 -2.33
C ALA A 181 4.33 -12.09 -1.56
N GLU A 182 5.24 -12.76 -2.27
CA GLU A 182 6.51 -13.27 -1.76
C GLU A 182 7.43 -12.12 -1.41
N GLN A 183 7.59 -11.14 -2.31
CA GLN A 183 8.39 -9.93 -2.06
C GLN A 183 7.92 -9.20 -0.79
N ARG A 184 6.60 -9.09 -0.59
CA ARG A 184 6.03 -8.47 0.60
C ARG A 184 6.37 -9.25 1.87
N LYS A 185 6.16 -10.58 1.89
CA LYS A 185 6.49 -11.41 3.05
C LYS A 185 7.96 -11.27 3.44
N ILE A 186 8.86 -11.32 2.45
CA ILE A 186 10.31 -11.16 2.68
C ILE A 186 10.60 -9.76 3.26
N ARG A 187 10.02 -8.70 2.68
CA ARG A 187 10.16 -7.33 3.15
C ARG A 187 9.68 -7.15 4.59
N ASP A 188 8.52 -7.69 4.92
CA ASP A 188 7.91 -7.60 6.25
C ASP A 188 8.82 -8.30 7.28
N TYR A 189 9.38 -9.46 6.94
CA TYR A 189 10.34 -10.17 7.79
C TYR A 189 11.65 -9.39 7.99
N LEU A 190 12.25 -8.87 6.92
CA LEU A 190 13.49 -8.09 6.99
C LEU A 190 13.32 -6.84 7.86
N THR A 191 12.22 -6.11 7.67
CA THR A 191 11.92 -4.90 8.43
C THR A 191 11.74 -5.20 9.92
N THR A 192 11.02 -6.29 10.24
CA THR A 192 10.83 -6.77 11.63
C THR A 192 12.16 -7.16 12.28
N ASN A 193 13.10 -7.70 11.49
CA ASN A 193 14.43 -8.13 11.94
C ASN A 193 15.53 -7.06 11.82
N GLY A 194 15.17 -5.77 11.71
CA GLY A 194 16.14 -4.68 11.78
C GLY A 194 16.97 -4.43 10.53
N TYR A 195 16.54 -4.95 9.36
CA TYR A 195 17.13 -4.59 8.08
C TYR A 195 16.57 -3.27 7.56
N LYS A 196 17.39 -2.53 6.80
CA LYS A 196 16.98 -1.36 6.04
C LYS A 196 17.36 -1.51 4.58
N MET A 197 16.54 -0.95 3.70
CA MET A 197 16.86 -0.92 2.28
C MET A 197 17.84 0.23 2.01
N THR A 198 19.08 -0.11 1.69
CA THR A 198 20.15 0.87 1.45
C THR A 198 20.16 1.35 -0.02
N ASP A 199 19.79 0.48 -0.96
CA ASP A 199 19.70 0.82 -2.39
C ASP A 199 18.32 0.42 -2.96
N PRO A 200 17.42 1.39 -3.21
CA PRO A 200 16.10 1.15 -3.80
C PRO A 200 16.13 0.60 -5.24
N PHE A 201 17.16 0.95 -6.02
CA PHE A 201 17.25 0.52 -7.42
C PHE A 201 17.68 -0.94 -7.53
N ASN A 202 18.66 -1.31 -6.71
CA ASN A 202 19.14 -2.69 -6.63
C ASN A 202 18.34 -3.55 -5.65
N ARG A 203 17.38 -2.97 -4.92
CA ARG A 203 16.57 -3.66 -3.89
C ARG A 203 17.46 -4.34 -2.85
N LEU A 204 18.54 -3.66 -2.45
CA LEU A 204 19.52 -4.15 -1.49
C LEU A 204 19.08 -3.82 -0.07
N TRP A 205 19.04 -4.84 0.78
CA TRP A 205 18.70 -4.75 2.20
C TRP A 205 19.91 -5.12 3.05
N GLU A 206 20.26 -4.28 4.01
CA GLU A 206 21.40 -4.48 4.90
C GLU A 206 20.94 -4.44 6.36
N HIS A 207 21.54 -5.27 7.20
CA HIS A 207 21.24 -5.27 8.62
C HIS A 207 21.81 -3.99 9.25
N LYS A 208 21.05 -3.35 10.14
CA LYS A 208 21.43 -2.07 10.77
C LYS A 208 22.77 -2.14 11.53
N GLU A 209 23.20 -3.33 11.93
CA GLU A 209 24.46 -3.57 12.63
C GLU A 209 25.69 -3.61 11.69
N SER A 210 25.47 -3.79 10.38
CA SER A 210 26.52 -3.82 9.35
C SER A 210 26.91 -2.43 8.84
N ALA A 211 26.14 -1.39 9.18
CA ALA A 211 26.32 -0.02 8.68
C ALA A 211 27.36 0.81 9.47
N ASN A 212 28.21 0.17 10.27
CA ASN A 212 29.17 0.86 11.13
C ASN A 212 30.53 0.12 11.18
N VAL A 213 31.22 0.06 10.04
CA VAL A 213 32.69 -0.12 9.95
C VAL A 213 33.21 0.79 8.85
#